data_AF-R4K0D9-F1
#
_entry.id   AF-R4K0D9-F1
#
_cell.length_a   1.000
_cell.length_b   1.000
_cell.length_c   1.000
_cell.angle_alpha   90.00
_cell.angle_beta   90.00
_cell.angle_gamma   90.00
#
_symmetry.space_group_name_H-M   'P 1'
#
loop_
_entity.id
_entity.type
_entity.pdbx_description
1 polymer ?
#
loop_
_entity_poly.entity_id
_entity_poly.type
_entity_poly.pdbx_seq_one_letter_code
_entity_poly.pdbx_strand_id
1 'polypeptide(L)'
;MNRTILKKFSIIMLAAMILTGCSENSKITPTDAKIQKTKVTENSERSTAEETVKSYYSSEVSKDAQFLSKYFVNPQMSEVGSVKKKLNAFNVNKIEVIKLFNIKKQGNYAVMICAYNTYFQNIQKPRPDVEIVSFVNKNGSWYILNDYGVASDNDVTWLDTANLQEKEFLAESSELQSIIKQNENFDKVNSAFINKGKKAMMEMQISNNSF
;
A
#
# COMPACT_ATOMS: atom_id res chain seq x y z
N MET A 1 39.87 8.17 9.87
CA MET A 1 39.72 7.95 11.33
C MET A 1 38.91 9.11 11.87
N ASN A 2 37.71 9.05 12.43
CA ASN A 2 36.69 8.02 12.73
C ASN A 2 35.34 8.78 12.61
N ARG A 3 34.36 8.32 11.83
CA ARG A 3 33.26 7.40 12.19
C ARG A 3 32.43 7.78 13.43
N THR A 4 31.11 7.79 13.19
CA THR A 4 29.97 7.58 14.12
C THR A 4 29.69 8.74 15.09
N ILE A 5 28.48 9.28 15.18
CA ILE A 5 27.26 8.59 15.62
C ILE A 5 26.04 9.20 14.91
N LEU A 6 25.54 8.54 13.85
CA LEU A 6 24.18 8.75 13.36
C LEU A 6 23.28 7.86 14.25
N LYS A 7 22.60 8.47 15.23
CA LYS A 7 21.64 7.75 16.08
C LYS A 7 20.46 7.32 15.22
N LYS A 8 20.36 6.00 15.08
CA LYS A 8 19.27 5.23 14.49
C LYS A 8 17.91 5.79 14.92
N PHE A 9 17.15 6.36 13.98
CA PHE A 9 15.71 6.43 14.11
C PHE A 9 15.14 5.11 13.61
N SER A 10 14.58 4.35 14.54
CA SER A 10 13.85 3.12 14.29
C SER A 10 12.61 3.44 13.45
N ILE A 11 12.71 3.23 12.15
CA ILE A 11 11.57 3.05 11.27
C ILE A 11 10.85 1.80 11.79
N ILE A 12 9.71 1.96 12.47
CA ILE A 12 8.79 0.85 12.66
C ILE A 12 8.08 0.67 11.32
N MET A 13 8.77 -0.05 10.43
CA MET A 13 8.18 -0.78 9.32
C MET A 13 7.12 -1.72 9.92
N LEU A 14 5.85 -1.41 9.72
CA LEU A 14 4.78 -2.40 9.90
C LEU A 14 4.05 -2.63 8.57
N ALA A 15 4.82 -2.82 7.51
CA ALA A 15 4.35 -3.40 6.26
C ALA A 15 5.50 -4.25 5.69
N ALA A 16 5.23 -5.55 5.55
CA ALA A 16 6.06 -6.56 4.89
C ALA A 16 7.46 -6.87 5.49
N MET A 17 7.50 -7.62 6.60
CA MET A 17 8.57 -8.62 6.80
C MET A 17 7.98 -10.01 6.63
N ILE A 18 7.92 -10.47 5.38
CA ILE A 18 8.02 -11.89 5.06
C ILE A 18 9.31 -11.99 4.25
N LEU A 19 10.43 -12.17 4.93
CA LEU A 19 11.66 -12.61 4.29
C LEU A 19 12.06 -13.95 4.91
N THR A 20 12.06 -14.94 4.01
CA THR A 20 13.14 -15.92 3.86
C THR A 20 13.38 -16.90 5.01
N GLY A 21 12.61 -17.99 5.00
CA GLY A 21 13.18 -19.30 5.30
C GLY A 21 14.09 -19.73 4.13
N CYS A 22 15.31 -19.20 4.08
CA CYS A 22 16.38 -19.77 3.27
C CYS A 22 16.94 -20.98 4.03
N SER A 23 16.47 -22.19 3.74
CA SER A 23 17.27 -23.39 3.94
C SER A 23 18.26 -23.48 2.78
N GLU A 24 19.55 -23.46 3.08
CA GLU A 24 20.61 -23.65 2.10
C GLU A 24 20.47 -24.99 1.37
N ASN A 25 20.83 -24.98 0.09
CA ASN A 25 20.92 -26.09 -0.87
C ASN A 25 19.66 -26.45 -1.67
N SER A 26 19.34 -25.61 -2.66
CA SER A 26 19.03 -26.15 -4.00
C SER A 26 19.47 -25.15 -5.07
N LYS A 27 20.30 -25.61 -6.01
CA LYS A 27 20.64 -24.85 -7.22
C LYS A 27 19.37 -24.70 -8.05
N ILE A 28 18.78 -23.51 -8.06
CA ILE A 28 17.66 -23.20 -8.96
C ILE A 28 18.25 -22.74 -10.28
N THR A 29 18.18 -23.61 -11.28
CA THR A 29 18.42 -23.27 -12.69
C THR A 29 17.46 -22.14 -13.08
N PRO A 30 17.95 -21.04 -13.69
CA PRO A 30 17.08 -19.95 -14.12
C PRO A 30 16.15 -20.49 -15.21
N THR A 31 14.88 -20.65 -14.88
CA THR A 31 13.86 -20.96 -15.87
C THR A 31 13.41 -19.62 -16.44
N ASP A 32 13.52 -19.44 -17.75
CA ASP A 32 13.01 -18.27 -18.46
C ASP A 32 11.55 -18.04 -18.10
N ALA A 33 11.31 -17.11 -17.18
CA ALA A 33 9.97 -16.70 -16.79
C ALA A 33 9.38 -15.93 -17.96
N LYS A 34 8.67 -16.63 -18.85
CA LYS A 34 7.78 -16.00 -19.84
C LYS A 34 6.87 -15.03 -19.09
N ILE A 35 6.94 -13.76 -19.50
CA ILE A 35 6.05 -12.67 -19.09
C ILE A 35 4.61 -13.21 -19.12
N GLN A 36 4.03 -13.49 -17.96
CA GLN A 36 2.64 -13.89 -17.87
C GLN A 36 1.82 -12.70 -18.33
N LYS A 37 1.07 -12.86 -19.42
CA LYS A 37 0.03 -11.90 -19.83
C LYS A 37 -1.02 -11.86 -18.72
N THR A 38 -0.88 -10.91 -17.79
CA THR A 38 -1.86 -10.67 -16.74
C THR A 38 -3.18 -10.28 -17.40
N LYS A 39 -4.20 -11.13 -17.25
CA LYS A 39 -5.52 -10.89 -17.79
C LYS A 39 -6.17 -9.78 -16.98
N VAL A 40 -6.05 -8.55 -17.47
CA VAL A 40 -6.67 -7.37 -16.85
C VAL A 40 -8.18 -7.53 -16.94
N THR A 41 -8.89 -7.32 -15.83
CA THR A 41 -10.35 -7.30 -15.84
C THR A 41 -10.78 -5.93 -16.38
N GLU A 42 -11.42 -5.88 -17.56
CA GLU A 42 -11.94 -4.63 -18.11
C GLU A 42 -12.93 -4.00 -17.13
N ASN A 43 -12.67 -2.74 -16.74
CA ASN A 43 -13.57 -2.00 -15.88
C ASN A 43 -13.59 -0.52 -16.31
N SER A 44 -14.67 -0.11 -16.98
CA SER A 44 -14.81 1.13 -17.74
C SER A 44 -15.05 2.40 -16.92
N GLU A 45 -15.01 2.34 -15.58
CA GLU A 45 -15.47 3.45 -14.72
C GLU A 45 -14.35 4.34 -14.14
N ARG A 46 -13.06 4.09 -14.49
CA ARG A 46 -11.93 4.78 -13.83
C ARG A 46 -10.97 5.39 -14.84
N SER A 47 -11.27 6.62 -15.24
CA SER A 47 -10.60 7.32 -16.34
C SER A 47 -9.29 8.00 -15.93
N THR A 48 -9.09 8.22 -14.62
CA THR A 48 -7.89 8.83 -14.06
C THR A 48 -7.32 8.03 -12.87
N ALA A 49 -6.03 8.21 -12.58
CA ALA A 49 -5.39 7.62 -11.40
C ALA A 49 -5.99 8.18 -10.10
N GLU A 50 -6.35 9.47 -10.13
CA GLU A 50 -6.97 10.23 -9.06
C GLU A 50 -8.37 9.70 -8.72
N GLU A 51 -9.20 9.40 -9.73
CA GLU A 51 -10.49 8.74 -9.54
C GLU A 51 -10.30 7.32 -9.00
N THR A 52 -9.31 6.59 -9.53
CA THR A 52 -9.02 5.20 -9.13
C THR A 52 -8.72 5.11 -7.65
N VAL A 53 -7.82 5.94 -7.13
CA VAL A 53 -7.41 5.92 -5.72
C VAL A 53 -8.55 6.35 -4.79
N LYS A 54 -9.29 7.41 -5.16
CA LYS A 54 -10.45 7.88 -4.38
C LYS A 54 -11.54 6.82 -4.30
N SER A 55 -11.84 6.18 -5.43
CA SER A 55 -12.84 5.12 -5.54
C SER A 55 -12.41 3.85 -4.78
N TYR A 56 -11.12 3.51 -4.79
CA TYR A 56 -10.59 2.39 -4.01
C TYR A 56 -10.82 2.61 -2.52
N TYR A 57 -10.32 3.73 -1.99
CA TYR A 57 -10.40 4.01 -0.55
C TYR A 57 -11.83 4.19 -0.04
N SER A 58 -12.74 4.77 -0.84
CA SER A 58 -14.16 4.85 -0.48
C SER A 58 -14.86 3.49 -0.44
N SER A 59 -14.33 2.51 -1.17
CA SER A 59 -14.87 1.15 -1.28
C SER A 59 -14.19 0.14 -0.34
N GLU A 60 -13.00 0.45 0.19
CA GLU A 60 -12.11 -0.50 0.86
C GLU A 60 -12.76 -1.19 2.06
N VAL A 61 -13.58 -0.46 2.82
CA VAL A 61 -14.31 -1.00 3.97
C VAL A 61 -15.62 -1.67 3.55
N SER A 62 -16.38 -1.04 2.66
CA SER A 62 -17.77 -1.44 2.35
C SER A 62 -17.88 -2.59 1.33
N LYS A 63 -16.84 -2.83 0.52
CA LYS A 63 -16.84 -3.86 -0.52
C LYS A 63 -16.00 -5.06 -0.14
N ASP A 64 -16.29 -6.19 -0.77
CA ASP A 64 -15.57 -7.45 -0.55
C ASP A 64 -14.22 -7.50 -1.29
N ALA A 65 -13.42 -8.53 -0.97
CA ALA A 65 -12.11 -8.73 -1.57
C ALA A 65 -12.17 -8.96 -3.09
N GLN A 66 -13.22 -9.61 -3.60
CA GLN A 66 -13.38 -9.87 -5.04
C GLN A 66 -13.64 -8.58 -5.82
N PHE A 67 -14.38 -7.64 -5.24
CA PHE A 67 -14.60 -6.32 -5.80
C PHE A 67 -13.29 -5.51 -5.77
N LEU A 68 -12.60 -5.47 -4.63
CA LEU A 68 -11.39 -4.66 -4.46
C LEU A 68 -10.22 -5.14 -5.32
N SER A 69 -10.09 -6.44 -5.55
CA SER A 69 -9.01 -6.99 -6.40
C SER A 69 -9.02 -6.42 -7.82
N LYS A 70 -10.17 -5.95 -8.31
CA LYS A 70 -10.32 -5.30 -9.63
C LYS A 70 -9.65 -3.93 -9.71
N TYR A 71 -9.21 -3.33 -8.60
CA TYR A 71 -8.41 -2.10 -8.61
C TYR A 71 -6.94 -2.35 -8.94
N PHE A 72 -6.48 -3.59 -8.88
CA PHE A 72 -5.09 -3.94 -9.07
C PHE A 72 -4.85 -4.48 -10.48
N VAL A 73 -3.69 -4.15 -11.06
CA VAL A 73 -3.32 -4.66 -12.39
C VAL A 73 -3.19 -6.19 -12.41
N ASN A 74 -2.76 -6.77 -11.29
CA ASN A 74 -2.76 -8.21 -11.06
C ASN A 74 -3.66 -8.56 -9.86
N PRO A 75 -4.95 -8.89 -10.10
CA PRO A 75 -5.89 -9.24 -9.04
C PRO A 75 -5.46 -10.44 -8.18
N GLN A 76 -4.72 -11.39 -8.76
CA GLN A 76 -4.28 -12.61 -8.05
C GLN A 76 -3.14 -12.33 -7.06
N MET A 77 -2.33 -11.29 -7.33
CA MET A 77 -1.29 -10.82 -6.42
C MET A 77 -1.77 -9.71 -5.48
N SER A 78 -3.07 -9.39 -5.49
CA SER A 78 -3.60 -8.34 -4.62
C SER A 78 -3.72 -8.83 -3.19
N GLU A 79 -3.19 -8.06 -2.23
CA GLU A 79 -3.26 -8.40 -0.80
C GLU A 79 -4.61 -8.05 -0.16
N VAL A 80 -5.66 -7.84 -0.96
CA VAL A 80 -6.97 -7.35 -0.49
C VAL A 80 -7.58 -8.26 0.59
N GLY A 81 -7.35 -9.57 0.53
CA GLY A 81 -7.80 -10.49 1.59
C GLY A 81 -7.15 -10.17 2.95
N SER A 82 -5.85 -9.88 2.96
CA SER A 82 -5.12 -9.44 4.15
C SER A 82 -5.59 -8.07 4.61
N VAL A 83 -5.85 -7.14 3.69
CA VAL A 83 -6.43 -5.83 4.00
C VAL A 83 -7.78 -5.98 4.70
N LYS A 84 -8.72 -6.80 4.18
CA LYS A 84 -10.02 -7.01 4.83
C LYS A 84 -9.89 -7.56 6.25
N LYS A 85 -8.97 -8.49 6.49
CA LYS A 85 -8.68 -9.01 7.84
C LYS A 85 -8.22 -7.90 8.78
N LYS A 86 -7.32 -7.02 8.33
CA LYS A 86 -6.85 -5.85 9.09
C LYS A 86 -8.01 -4.91 9.44
N LEU A 87 -8.81 -4.53 8.44
CA LEU A 87 -9.95 -3.63 8.63
C LEU A 87 -10.94 -4.16 9.67
N ASN A 88 -11.23 -5.47 9.62
CA ASN A 88 -12.09 -6.14 10.58
C ASN A 88 -11.45 -6.19 11.99
N ALA A 89 -10.17 -6.55 12.11
CA ALA A 89 -9.48 -6.63 13.39
C ALA A 89 -9.44 -5.28 14.14
N PHE A 90 -9.36 -4.17 13.40
CA PHE A 90 -9.37 -2.82 13.96
C PHE A 90 -10.76 -2.18 14.04
N ASN A 91 -11.83 -2.88 13.62
CA ASN A 91 -13.19 -2.34 13.52
C ASN A 91 -13.22 -0.99 12.78
N VAL A 92 -12.65 -0.96 11.58
CA VAL A 92 -12.64 0.23 10.73
C VAL A 92 -14.04 0.48 10.16
N ASN A 93 -14.52 1.72 10.31
CA ASN A 93 -15.82 2.18 9.82
C ASN A 93 -15.77 2.69 8.37
N LYS A 94 -14.77 3.53 8.07
CA LYS A 94 -14.54 4.09 6.74
C LYS A 94 -13.09 4.55 6.60
N ILE A 95 -12.65 4.68 5.36
CA ILE A 95 -11.41 5.35 4.99
C ILE A 95 -11.77 6.47 4.01
N GLU A 96 -11.15 7.64 4.18
CA GLU A 96 -11.47 8.83 3.41
C GLU A 96 -10.20 9.53 2.95
N VAL A 97 -10.08 9.74 1.64
CA VAL A 97 -8.96 10.50 1.06
C VAL A 97 -9.08 11.96 1.46
N ILE A 98 -8.03 12.47 2.11
CA ILE A 98 -7.91 13.87 2.50
C ILE A 98 -7.45 14.68 1.30
N LYS A 99 -6.32 14.27 0.71
CA LYS A 99 -5.63 15.02 -0.35
C LYS A 99 -4.69 14.12 -1.13
N LEU A 100 -4.57 14.40 -2.42
CA LEU A 100 -3.57 13.81 -3.31
C LEU A 100 -2.46 14.83 -3.53
N PHE A 101 -1.21 14.40 -3.48
CA PHE A 101 -0.03 15.25 -3.64
C PHE A 101 0.84 14.75 -4.78
N ASN A 102 1.50 15.70 -5.44
CA ASN A 102 2.64 15.48 -6.33
C ASN A 102 2.45 14.34 -7.34
N ILE A 103 1.50 14.54 -8.25
CA ILE A 103 1.14 13.51 -9.24
C ILE A 103 2.14 13.56 -10.39
N LYS A 104 3.06 12.60 -10.44
CA LYS A 104 4.00 12.41 -11.56
C LYS A 104 3.41 11.44 -12.58
N LYS A 105 3.53 11.76 -13.87
CA LYS A 105 3.00 10.94 -14.96
C LYS A 105 4.07 10.74 -16.04
N GLN A 106 4.15 9.53 -16.59
CA GLN A 106 4.91 9.21 -17.80
C GLN A 106 4.18 8.15 -18.60
N GLY A 107 3.80 8.48 -19.84
CA GLY A 107 3.04 7.57 -20.70
C GLY A 107 1.80 7.03 -19.98
N ASN A 108 1.75 5.71 -19.80
CA ASN A 108 0.66 5.02 -19.15
C ASN A 108 0.82 4.89 -17.62
N TYR A 109 1.80 5.52 -16.99
CA TYR A 109 2.07 5.37 -15.57
C TYR A 109 1.87 6.67 -14.80
N ALA A 110 1.51 6.52 -13.53
CA ALA A 110 1.43 7.62 -12.59
C ALA A 110 1.93 7.20 -11.21
N VAL A 111 2.56 8.11 -10.48
CA VAL A 111 2.93 7.94 -9.07
C VAL A 111 2.44 9.18 -8.31
N MET A 112 1.84 8.99 -7.15
CA MET A 112 1.37 10.09 -6.30
C MET A 112 1.43 9.71 -4.83
N ILE A 113 1.37 10.72 -3.95
CA ILE A 113 1.13 10.50 -2.52
C ILE A 113 -0.34 10.71 -2.22
N CYS A 114 -0.96 9.73 -1.58
CA CYS A 114 -2.32 9.80 -1.07
C CYS A 114 -2.28 9.97 0.45
N ALA A 115 -2.84 11.08 0.95
CA ALA A 115 -3.14 11.22 2.36
C ALA A 115 -4.60 10.86 2.63
N TYR A 116 -4.85 10.09 3.67
CA TYR A 116 -6.19 9.61 4.02
C TYR A 116 -6.40 9.51 5.54
N ASN A 117 -7.66 9.48 5.95
CA ASN A 117 -8.08 9.27 7.33
C ASN A 117 -8.72 7.89 7.47
N THR A 118 -8.29 7.13 8.47
CA THR A 118 -8.97 5.90 8.90
C THR A 118 -9.84 6.18 10.12
N TYR A 119 -11.12 5.84 10.03
CA TYR A 119 -12.08 6.01 11.12
C TYR A 119 -12.37 4.66 11.76
N PHE A 120 -12.25 4.56 13.09
CA PHE A 120 -12.50 3.34 13.84
C PHE A 120 -13.76 3.45 14.68
N GLN A 121 -14.38 2.31 14.98
CA GLN A 121 -15.46 2.26 15.97
C GLN A 121 -14.95 2.69 17.35
N ASN A 122 -15.72 3.54 18.02
CA ASN A 122 -15.46 4.00 19.39
C ASN A 122 -14.14 4.80 19.58
N ILE A 123 -13.51 5.27 18.50
CA ILE A 123 -12.38 6.20 18.56
C ILE A 123 -12.82 7.53 17.94
N GLN A 124 -12.78 8.60 18.72
CA GLN A 124 -13.38 9.89 18.33
C GLN A 124 -12.62 10.57 17.18
N LYS A 125 -11.29 10.49 17.17
CA LYS A 125 -10.45 11.12 16.14
C LYS A 125 -10.02 10.06 15.12
N PRO A 126 -10.00 10.36 13.81
CA PRO A 126 -9.43 9.44 12.83
C PRO A 126 -7.91 9.33 13.02
N ARG A 127 -7.32 8.24 12.50
CA ARG A 127 -5.88 8.12 12.30
C ARG A 127 -5.55 8.61 10.89
N PRO A 128 -4.85 9.74 10.73
CA PRO A 128 -4.41 10.19 9.42
C PRO A 128 -3.19 9.36 9.01
N ASP A 129 -3.02 9.08 7.72
CA ASP A 129 -1.87 8.36 7.19
C ASP A 129 -1.56 8.83 5.76
N VAL A 130 -0.40 8.41 5.25
CA VAL A 130 0.10 8.72 3.90
C VAL A 130 0.64 7.47 3.23
N GLU A 131 0.37 7.34 1.93
CA GLU A 131 0.90 6.25 1.12
C GLU A 131 1.34 6.77 -0.25
N ILE A 132 2.46 6.26 -0.76
CA ILE A 132 2.85 6.45 -2.16
C ILE A 132 2.21 5.34 -2.98
N VAL A 133 1.44 5.71 -4.01
CA VAL A 133 0.70 4.75 -4.83
C VAL A 133 1.13 4.91 -6.28
N SER A 134 1.54 3.79 -6.89
CA SER A 134 1.85 3.67 -8.31
C SER A 134 0.64 3.15 -9.08
N PHE A 135 0.45 3.64 -10.30
CA PHE A 135 -0.65 3.27 -11.18
C PHE A 135 -0.16 2.96 -12.60
N VAL A 136 -0.95 2.16 -13.31
CA VAL A 136 -0.81 1.90 -14.74
C VAL A 136 -2.16 2.02 -15.43
N ASN A 137 -2.18 2.69 -16.59
CA ASN A 137 -3.29 2.72 -17.51
C ASN A 137 -3.18 1.54 -18.48
N LYS A 138 -4.22 0.71 -18.54
CA LYS A 138 -4.36 -0.35 -19.52
C LYS A 138 -5.74 -0.25 -20.16
N ASN A 139 -5.76 -0.14 -21.49
CA ASN A 139 -6.98 -0.03 -22.28
C ASN A 139 -7.91 1.10 -21.80
N GLY A 140 -7.34 2.28 -21.50
CA GLY A 140 -8.10 3.46 -21.09
C GLY A 140 -8.55 3.47 -19.62
N SER A 141 -8.26 2.41 -18.85
CA SER A 141 -8.62 2.31 -17.45
C SER A 141 -7.39 2.30 -16.56
N TRP A 142 -7.44 2.98 -15.41
CA TRP A 142 -6.35 3.02 -14.45
C TRP A 142 -6.48 1.95 -13.36
N TYR A 143 -5.33 1.38 -12.98
CA TYR A 143 -5.19 0.33 -11.97
C TYR A 143 -4.03 0.66 -11.04
N ILE A 144 -4.14 0.27 -9.77
CA ILE A 144 -3.03 0.24 -8.82
C ILE A 144 -2.02 -0.80 -9.30
N LEU A 145 -0.76 -0.40 -9.38
CA LEU A 145 0.35 -1.24 -9.81
C LEU A 145 0.89 -2.04 -8.62
N ASN A 146 0.52 -3.32 -8.54
CA ASN A 146 1.02 -4.28 -7.53
C ASN A 146 1.94 -5.36 -8.11
N ASP A 147 2.18 -5.33 -9.41
CA ASP A 147 3.03 -6.29 -10.12
C ASP A 147 3.84 -5.54 -11.18
N TYR A 148 5.12 -5.30 -10.89
CA TYR A 148 6.02 -4.57 -11.77
C TYR A 148 6.47 -5.41 -12.98
N GLY A 149 6.22 -6.73 -12.98
CA GLY A 149 6.52 -7.60 -14.12
C GLY A 149 5.68 -7.30 -15.37
N VAL A 150 4.67 -6.43 -15.24
CA VAL A 150 3.85 -5.95 -16.36
C VAL A 150 4.41 -4.72 -17.06
N ALA A 151 5.45 -4.11 -16.50
CA ALA A 151 6.10 -2.91 -17.02
C ALA A 151 7.36 -3.26 -17.81
N SER A 152 7.74 -2.39 -18.76
CA SER A 152 9.02 -2.53 -19.46
C SER A 152 10.17 -2.06 -18.56
N ASP A 153 11.41 -2.47 -18.84
CA ASP A 153 12.59 -2.08 -18.03
C ASP A 153 12.74 -0.55 -17.92
N ASN A 154 12.45 0.18 -19.00
CA ASN A 154 12.47 1.64 -19.03
C ASN A 154 11.38 2.23 -18.10
N ASP A 155 10.18 1.63 -18.10
CA ASP A 155 9.09 2.08 -17.25
C ASP A 155 9.35 1.74 -15.78
N VAL A 156 9.94 0.58 -15.48
CA VAL A 156 10.36 0.21 -14.12
C VAL A 156 11.38 1.19 -13.59
N THR A 157 12.40 1.52 -14.39
CA THR A 157 13.43 2.52 -14.02
C THR A 157 12.79 3.88 -13.71
N TRP A 158 11.82 4.29 -14.51
CA TRP A 158 11.09 5.53 -14.26
C TRP A 158 10.23 5.46 -12.99
N LEU A 159 9.49 4.37 -12.80
CA LEU A 159 8.67 4.15 -11.60
C LEU A 159 9.51 4.20 -10.33
N ASP A 160 10.68 3.54 -10.34
CA ASP A 160 11.61 3.56 -9.20
C ASP A 160 12.09 4.98 -8.91
N THR A 161 12.48 5.73 -9.94
CA THR A 161 12.91 7.12 -9.82
C THR A 161 11.79 8.01 -9.28
N ALA A 162 10.57 7.89 -9.83
CA ALA A 162 9.42 8.66 -9.38
C ALA A 162 9.06 8.35 -7.92
N ASN A 163 9.08 7.07 -7.53
CA ASN A 163 8.86 6.63 -6.15
C ASN A 163 9.92 7.16 -5.18
N LEU A 164 11.20 7.19 -5.58
CA LEU A 164 12.27 7.78 -4.76
C LEU A 164 12.05 9.27 -4.55
N GLN A 165 11.73 9.99 -5.63
CA GLN A 165 11.45 11.42 -5.53
C GLN A 165 10.17 11.73 -4.73
N GLU A 166 9.15 10.86 -4.75
CA GLU A 166 8.00 11.00 -3.83
C GLU A 166 8.40 10.81 -2.37
N LYS A 167 9.30 9.86 -2.07
CA LYS A 167 9.82 9.68 -0.70
C LYS A 167 10.59 10.91 -0.23
N GLU A 168 11.39 11.51 -1.10
CA GLU A 168 12.10 12.77 -0.83
C GLU A 168 11.11 13.91 -0.57
N PHE A 169 10.12 14.10 -1.45
CA PHE A 169 9.08 15.11 -1.27
C PHE A 169 8.29 14.92 0.04
N LEU A 170 7.96 13.67 0.40
CA LEU A 170 7.30 13.33 1.66
C LEU A 170 8.16 13.71 2.88
N ALA A 171 9.49 13.55 2.81
CA ALA A 171 10.41 13.92 3.87
C ALA A 171 10.54 15.44 4.05
N GLU A 172 10.44 16.20 2.96
CA GLU A 172 10.63 17.66 2.96
C GLU A 172 9.34 18.46 3.20
N SER A 173 8.19 17.92 2.79
CA SER A 173 6.90 18.61 2.88
C SER A 173 6.43 18.76 4.32
N SER A 174 6.34 20.01 4.80
CA SER A 174 5.86 20.33 6.15
C SER A 174 4.43 19.86 6.40
N GLU A 175 3.56 19.89 5.38
CA GLU A 175 2.18 19.40 5.46
C GLU A 175 2.15 17.87 5.66
N LEU A 176 2.92 17.12 4.86
CA LEU A 176 3.00 15.66 4.99
C LEU A 176 3.67 15.23 6.30
N GLN A 177 4.72 15.94 6.71
CA GLN A 177 5.37 15.72 8.00
C GLN A 177 4.42 16.00 9.18
N SER A 178 3.52 16.99 9.05
CA SER A 178 2.47 17.24 10.05
C SER A 178 1.50 16.05 10.14
N ILE A 179 1.09 15.48 9.01
CA ILE A 179 0.22 14.30 8.97
C ILE A 179 0.90 13.10 9.65
N ILE A 180 2.17 12.84 9.36
CA ILE A 180 2.93 11.73 9.98
C ILE A 180 3.04 11.93 11.50
N LYS A 181 3.31 13.13 11.98
CA LYS A 181 3.32 13.42 13.43
C LYS A 181 1.96 13.20 14.08
N GLN A 182 0.87 13.51 13.36
CA GLN A 182 -0.49 13.25 13.86
C GLN A 182 -0.80 11.75 13.91
N ASN A 183 -0.32 10.97 12.95
CA ASN A 183 -0.37 9.50 12.95
C ASN A 183 0.33 8.91 14.19
N GLU A 184 1.57 9.32 14.44
CA GLU A 184 2.36 8.89 15.60
C GLU A 184 1.67 9.27 16.92
N ASN A 185 1.14 10.48 17.00
CA ASN A 185 0.42 10.94 18.18
C ASN A 185 -0.89 10.16 18.39
N PHE A 186 -1.61 9.83 17.32
CA PHE A 186 -2.77 8.96 17.39
C PHE A 186 -2.40 7.60 17.97
N ASP A 187 -1.33 6.96 17.46
CA ASP A 187 -0.88 5.65 17.92
C ASP A 187 -0.44 5.68 19.39
N LYS A 188 0.20 6.76 19.83
CA LYS A 188 0.58 6.96 21.23
C LYS A 188 -0.63 7.08 22.15
N VAL A 189 -1.58 7.95 21.81
CA VAL A 189 -2.80 8.19 22.60
C VAL A 189 -3.69 6.94 22.64
N ASN A 190 -3.75 6.20 21.54
CA ASN A 190 -4.60 5.02 21.38
C ASN A 190 -3.81 3.71 21.44
N SER A 191 -2.66 3.68 22.13
CA SER A 191 -1.73 2.54 22.14
C SER A 191 -2.38 1.22 22.57
N ALA A 192 -3.26 1.24 23.57
CA ALA A 192 -4.01 0.07 24.01
C ALA A 192 -4.93 -0.48 22.90
N PHE A 193 -5.60 0.41 22.16
CA PHE A 193 -6.41 0.04 20.99
C PHE A 193 -5.54 -0.55 19.88
N ILE A 194 -4.41 0.09 19.56
CA ILE A 194 -3.47 -0.39 18.54
C ILE A 194 -2.95 -1.80 18.87
N ASN A 195 -2.55 -2.03 20.12
CA ASN A 195 -2.05 -3.33 20.56
C ASN A 195 -3.12 -4.41 20.50
N LYS A 196 -4.38 -4.08 20.87
CA LYS A 196 -5.50 -5.00 20.75
C LYS A 196 -5.76 -5.41 19.30
N GLY A 197 -5.78 -4.44 18.38
CA GLY A 197 -5.97 -4.72 16.95
C GLY A 197 -4.83 -5.58 16.37
N LYS A 198 -3.58 -5.28 16.73
CA LYS A 198 -2.41 -6.10 16.34
C LYS A 198 -2.53 -7.55 16.84
N LYS A 199 -2.95 -7.75 18.09
CA LYS A 199 -3.16 -9.09 18.65
C LYS A 199 -4.25 -9.85 17.89
N ALA A 200 -5.41 -9.22 17.66
CA ALA A 200 -6.50 -9.83 16.90
C ALA A 200 -6.08 -10.24 15.49
N MET A 201 -5.25 -9.43 14.81
CA MET A 201 -4.69 -9.80 13.51
C MET A 201 -3.81 -11.06 13.57
N MET A 202 -2.94 -11.17 14.58
CA MET A 202 -2.07 -12.35 14.73
C MET A 202 -2.90 -13.62 14.94
N GLU A 203 -3.95 -13.55 15.76
CA GLU A 203 -4.88 -14.67 16.00
C GLU A 203 -5.61 -15.10 14.71
N MET A 204 -6.01 -14.14 13.88
CA MET A 204 -6.60 -14.42 12.55
C MET A 204 -5.60 -15.05 11.57
N GLN A 205 -4.29 -14.82 11.71
CA GLN A 205 -3.28 -15.48 10.87
C GLN A 205 -3.07 -16.93 11.29
N ILE A 206 -3.02 -17.22 12.59
CA ILE A 206 -2.79 -18.55 13.14
C ILE A 206 -3.95 -19.51 12.81
N SER A 207 -5.19 -19.03 12.90
CA SER A 207 -6.41 -19.82 12.60
C SER A 207 -6.57 -20.22 11.13
N ASN A 208 -5.91 -19.53 10.19
CA ASN A 208 -5.96 -19.88 8.77
C ASN A 208 -4.86 -20.86 8.33
N ASN A 209 -3.87 -21.11 9.18
CA ASN A 209 -2.78 -22.07 8.93
C ASN A 209 -3.02 -23.43 9.63
N SER A 210 -4.19 -23.63 10.22
CA SER A 210 -4.56 -24.82 10.99
C SER A 210 -5.61 -25.68 10.27
N PHE A 211 -5.37 -25.94 8.97
CA PHE A 211 -6.05 -26.95 8.16
C PHE A 211 -5.04 -27.69 7.28
#